data_AF-A0A662T9I5-F1
#
_entry.id   AF-A0A662T9I5-F1
#
_cell.length_a   1.000
_cell.length_b   1.000
_cell.length_c   1.000
_cell.angle_alpha   90.00
_cell.angle_beta   90.00
_cell.angle_gamma   90.00
#
_symmetry.space_group_name_H-M   'P 1'
#
loop_
_entity.id
_entity.type
_entity.pdbx_description
1 polymer ?
#
loop_
_entity_poly.entity_id
_entity_poly.type
_entity_poly.pdbx_seq_one_letter_code
_entity_poly.pdbx_strand_id
1 'polypeptide(L)'
;MMLLVREAYDLILKDLSEIKNALIDLARRYKNTPMAGRTHSVHAVPMTFGFKVSVWLDEISRHIERFEEMKKRLFVGNITGAVGTFASFGEKGPEIQKLTLEKLGLGVPAIFWHAARDRIAEFLNLLAMTASTLSKIADQILILMRPEILEIEEPIPPGHVGSSTMPQKRNPFLSEMSVALTRIIRAYAHIMTESMETLDERNFSNGL
;
A
#
# COMPACT_ATOMS: atom_id res chain seq x y z
N MET A 1 19.20 0.03 2.04
CA MET A 1 17.78 0.13 2.46
C MET A 1 17.03 1.16 1.62
N MET A 2 17.29 2.47 1.72
CA MET A 2 16.46 3.49 1.04
C MET A 2 16.38 3.37 -0.49
N LEU A 3 17.42 2.87 -1.15
CA LEU A 3 17.40 2.59 -2.58
C LEU A 3 16.40 1.47 -2.92
N LEU A 4 16.39 0.38 -2.14
CA LEU A 4 15.43 -0.72 -2.29
C LEU A 4 14.00 -0.26 -1.98
N VAL A 5 13.83 0.59 -0.97
CA VAL A 5 12.51 1.19 -0.65
C VAL A 5 12.01 2.03 -1.83
N ARG A 6 12.90 2.76 -2.52
CA ARG A 6 12.54 3.54 -3.71
C ARG A 6 12.09 2.64 -4.87
N GLU A 7 12.82 1.55 -5.13
CA GLU A 7 12.44 0.57 -6.15
C GLU A 7 11.07 -0.05 -5.84
N ALA A 8 10.83 -0.47 -4.60
CA ALA A 8 9.54 -1.00 -4.16
C ALA A 8 8.41 0.04 -4.25
N TYR A 9 8.68 1.28 -3.85
CA TYR A 9 7.74 2.39 -3.95
C TYR A 9 7.31 2.66 -5.39
N ASP A 10 8.25 2.66 -6.34
CA ASP A 10 7.95 2.90 -7.75
C ASP A 10 7.05 1.79 -8.32
N LEU A 11 7.28 0.53 -7.93
CA LEU A 11 6.41 -0.59 -8.28
C LEU A 11 5.01 -0.44 -7.66
N ILE A 12 4.92 -0.11 -6.37
CA ILE A 12 3.64 0.09 -5.68
C ILE A 12 2.82 1.20 -6.34
N LEU A 13 3.44 2.34 -6.66
CA LEU A 13 2.75 3.45 -7.33
C LEU A 13 2.29 3.10 -8.74
N LYS A 14 3.10 2.33 -9.47
CA LYS A 14 2.73 1.82 -10.79
C LYS A 14 1.48 0.94 -10.69
N ASP A 15 1.49 -0.04 -9.78
CA ASP A 15 0.36 -0.95 -9.58
C ASP A 15 -0.89 -0.20 -9.11
N LEU A 16 -0.76 0.78 -8.22
CA LEU A 16 -1.88 1.64 -7.82
C LEU A 16 -2.44 2.47 -8.97
N SER A 17 -1.57 2.94 -9.88
CA SER A 17 -2.00 3.65 -11.08
C SER A 17 -2.75 2.74 -12.06
N GLU A 18 -2.29 1.50 -12.22
CA GLU A 18 -2.99 0.48 -13.01
C GLU A 18 -4.37 0.14 -12.39
N ILE A 19 -4.43 -0.05 -11.07
CA ILE A 19 -5.68 -0.26 -10.34
C ILE A 19 -6.62 0.94 -10.52
N LYS A 20 -6.10 2.18 -10.38
CA LYS A 20 -6.88 3.41 -10.59
C LYS A 20 -7.50 3.44 -11.99
N ASN A 21 -6.74 3.11 -13.02
CA ASN A 21 -7.23 3.08 -14.41
C ASN A 21 -8.31 2.00 -14.59
N ALA A 22 -8.10 0.80 -14.05
CA ALA A 22 -9.11 -0.26 -14.08
C ALA A 22 -10.41 0.16 -13.37
N LEU A 23 -10.32 0.86 -12.23
CA LEU A 23 -11.48 1.40 -11.52
C LEU A 23 -12.19 2.51 -12.31
N ILE A 24 -11.45 3.37 -13.01
CA ILE A 24 -12.04 4.37 -13.92
C ILE A 24 -12.86 3.68 -15.01
N ASP A 25 -12.30 2.64 -15.64
CA ASP A 25 -12.96 1.92 -16.72
C ASP A 25 -14.22 1.20 -16.22
N LEU A 26 -14.16 0.54 -15.05
CA LEU A 26 -15.31 -0.09 -14.41
C LEU A 26 -16.38 0.94 -14.03
N ALA A 27 -15.99 2.05 -13.40
CA ALA A 27 -16.91 3.10 -12.99
C ALA A 27 -17.67 3.69 -14.20
N ARG A 28 -16.96 3.92 -15.31
CA ARG A 28 -17.55 4.41 -16.57
C ARG A 28 -18.45 3.37 -17.22
N ARG A 29 -17.96 2.13 -17.37
CA ARG A 29 -18.70 1.03 -18.04
C ARG A 29 -20.02 0.75 -17.34
N TYR A 30 -20.03 0.72 -16.01
CA TYR A 30 -21.19 0.36 -15.22
C TYR A 30 -21.86 1.56 -14.53
N LYS A 31 -21.63 2.78 -15.05
CA LYS A 31 -22.18 4.04 -14.52
C LYS A 31 -23.69 3.97 -14.27
N ASN A 32 -24.41 3.36 -15.20
CA ASN A 32 -25.87 3.27 -15.21
C ASN A 32 -26.40 1.86 -14.88
N THR A 33 -25.58 0.96 -14.35
CA THR A 33 -25.99 -0.41 -14.02
C THR A 33 -26.61 -0.42 -12.61
N PRO A 34 -27.93 -0.53 -12.47
CA PRO A 34 -28.58 -0.47 -11.17
C PRO A 34 -28.23 -1.69 -10.31
N MET A 35 -28.13 -1.48 -9.00
CA MET A 35 -27.98 -2.53 -7.99
C MET A 35 -28.67 -2.11 -6.69
N ALA A 36 -28.94 -3.06 -5.80
CA ALA A 36 -29.44 -2.73 -4.47
C ALA A 36 -28.35 -2.03 -3.64
N GLY A 37 -28.63 -0.83 -3.14
CA GLY A 37 -27.83 -0.22 -2.07
C GLY A 37 -27.97 -1.05 -0.80
N ARG A 38 -26.89 -1.21 -0.04
CA ARG A 38 -26.87 -2.04 1.17
C ARG A 38 -26.24 -1.29 2.34
N THR A 39 -26.97 -1.17 3.44
CA THR A 39 -26.52 -0.59 4.71
C THR A 39 -26.80 -1.57 5.83
N HIS A 40 -25.83 -1.83 6.72
CA HIS A 40 -25.93 -2.88 7.74
C HIS A 40 -26.31 -4.26 7.16
N SER A 41 -25.84 -4.55 5.95
CA SER A 41 -26.19 -5.78 5.19
C SER A 41 -27.67 -5.92 4.79
N VAL A 42 -28.46 -4.84 4.88
CA VAL A 42 -29.88 -4.81 4.48
C VAL A 42 -30.07 -3.94 3.25
N HIS A 43 -31.02 -4.30 2.37
CA HIS A 43 -31.41 -3.48 1.22
C HIS A 43 -31.90 -2.10 1.67
N ALA A 44 -31.28 -1.07 1.10
CA ALA A 44 -31.66 0.33 1.23
C ALA A 44 -32.29 0.81 -0.10
N VAL A 45 -32.01 2.04 -0.51
CA VAL A 45 -32.45 2.56 -1.82
C VAL A 45 -31.56 2.06 -2.96
N PRO A 46 -32.05 2.03 -4.22
CA PRO A 46 -31.24 1.68 -5.38
C PRO A 46 -30.01 2.59 -5.55
N MET A 47 -28.92 2.01 -6.06
CA MET A 47 -27.70 2.72 -6.48
C MET A 47 -27.22 2.13 -7.81
N THR A 48 -26.07 2.57 -8.32
CA THR A 48 -25.42 1.91 -9.47
C THR A 48 -24.08 1.28 -9.11
N PHE A 49 -23.69 0.23 -9.82
CA PHE A 49 -22.38 -0.41 -9.62
C PHE A 49 -21.23 0.57 -9.93
N GLY A 50 -21.36 1.39 -10.98
CA GLY A 50 -20.38 2.43 -11.28
C GLY A 50 -20.22 3.46 -10.15
N PHE A 51 -21.30 3.83 -9.45
CA PHE A 51 -21.21 4.68 -8.26
C PHE A 51 -20.45 3.98 -7.12
N LYS A 52 -20.71 2.69 -6.86
CA LYS A 52 -19.95 1.90 -5.88
C LYS A 52 -18.46 1.89 -6.19
N VAL A 53 -18.09 1.63 -7.45
CA VAL A 53 -16.70 1.64 -7.91
C VAL A 53 -16.06 3.03 -7.81
N SER A 54 -16.83 4.10 -8.04
CA SER A 54 -16.33 5.47 -7.93
C SER A 54 -15.85 5.82 -6.52
N VAL A 55 -16.51 5.27 -5.48
CA VAL A 55 -16.04 5.41 -4.09
C VAL A 55 -14.67 4.75 -3.90
N TRP A 56 -14.45 3.58 -4.51
CA TRP A 56 -13.17 2.89 -4.46
C TRP A 56 -12.08 3.67 -5.20
N LEU A 57 -12.39 4.19 -6.39
CA LEU A 57 -11.50 5.02 -7.20
C LEU A 57 -11.02 6.26 -6.44
N ASP A 58 -11.94 6.93 -5.76
CA ASP A 58 -11.67 8.13 -4.97
C ASP A 58 -10.74 7.82 -3.78
N GLU A 59 -10.94 6.70 -3.08
CA GLU A 59 -10.02 6.25 -2.03
C GLU A 59 -8.63 5.89 -2.54
N ILE A 60 -8.52 5.16 -3.65
CA ILE A 60 -7.21 4.83 -4.26
C ILE A 60 -6.50 6.10 -4.71
N SER A 61 -7.23 7.08 -5.25
CA SER A 61 -6.65 8.36 -5.67
C SER A 61 -6.03 9.13 -4.49
N ARG A 62 -6.69 9.14 -3.33
CA ARG A 62 -6.11 9.71 -2.10
C ARG A 62 -4.88 8.96 -1.60
N HIS A 63 -4.82 7.64 -1.76
CA HIS A 63 -3.62 6.89 -1.38
C HIS A 63 -2.43 7.24 -2.26
N ILE A 64 -2.63 7.37 -3.58
CA ILE A 64 -1.59 7.83 -4.51
C ILE A 64 -1.10 9.23 -4.13
N GLU A 65 -2.01 10.16 -3.81
CA GLU A 65 -1.66 11.50 -3.32
C GLU A 65 -0.77 11.45 -2.07
N ARG A 66 -1.15 10.64 -1.06
CA ARG A 66 -0.35 10.45 0.16
C ARG A 66 1.06 9.91 -0.12
N PHE A 67 1.19 8.99 -1.07
CA PHE A 67 2.51 8.47 -1.48
C PHE A 67 3.36 9.58 -2.10
N GLU A 68 2.79 10.36 -3.03
CA GLU A 68 3.52 11.49 -3.65
C GLU A 68 3.94 12.56 -2.63
N GLU A 69 3.07 12.89 -1.68
CA GLU A 69 3.36 13.85 -0.62
C GLU A 69 4.48 13.39 0.31
N MET A 70 4.58 12.08 0.59
CA MET A 70 5.60 11.55 1.49
C MET A 70 6.97 11.41 0.83
N LYS A 71 7.06 11.41 -0.51
CA LYS A 71 8.29 11.17 -1.28
C LYS A 71 9.50 11.96 -0.77
N LYS A 72 9.31 13.25 -0.49
CA LYS A 72 10.38 14.15 0.02
C LYS A 72 10.83 13.81 1.44
N ARG A 73 9.93 13.29 2.27
CA ARG A 73 10.24 12.83 3.64
C ARG A 73 10.85 11.43 3.62
N LEU A 74 10.39 10.55 2.74
CA LEU A 74 10.88 9.18 2.70
C LEU A 74 12.31 9.09 2.15
N PHE A 75 12.56 9.65 0.96
CA PHE A 75 13.79 9.41 0.21
C PHE A 75 14.95 10.32 0.61
N VAL A 76 15.40 10.19 1.85
CA VAL A 76 16.64 10.78 2.35
C VAL A 76 17.65 9.70 2.70
N GLY A 77 18.94 10.00 2.56
CA GLY A 77 20.00 9.08 2.99
C GLY A 77 20.56 9.44 4.37
N ASN A 78 21.57 8.69 4.80
CA ASN A 78 22.29 8.98 6.04
C ASN A 78 23.75 8.52 5.90
N ILE A 79 24.69 9.47 5.90
CA ILE A 79 26.13 9.19 5.85
C ILE A 79 26.84 10.13 6.83
N THR A 80 26.61 9.90 8.12
CA THR A 80 27.09 10.79 9.20
C THR A 80 28.00 10.08 10.21
N GLY A 81 28.33 8.80 9.98
CA GLY A 81 29.13 7.98 10.88
C GLY A 81 28.31 7.31 12.01
N ALA A 82 29.00 6.92 13.08
CA ALA A 82 28.45 6.10 14.16
C ALA A 82 27.28 6.76 14.90
N VAL A 83 27.46 8.03 15.31
CA VAL A 83 26.51 8.79 16.15
C VAL A 83 26.14 10.15 15.56
N GLY A 84 26.31 10.34 14.25
CA GLY A 84 25.82 11.56 13.59
C GLY A 84 26.78 12.74 13.54
N THR A 85 27.96 12.64 14.16
CA THR A 85 28.89 13.77 14.35
C THR A 85 29.89 13.98 13.21
N PHE A 86 29.90 13.10 12.21
CA PHE A 86 30.90 13.09 11.14
C PHE A 86 32.36 12.92 11.63
N ALA A 87 32.61 12.40 12.84
CA ALA A 87 33.95 12.31 13.42
C ALA A 87 35.01 11.70 12.48
N SER A 88 34.65 10.67 11.71
CA SER A 88 35.54 10.01 10.74
C SER A 88 35.79 10.81 9.45
N PHE A 89 34.92 11.77 9.13
CA PHE A 89 35.02 12.62 7.94
C PHE A 89 35.52 14.04 8.26
N GLY A 90 35.56 14.43 9.53
CA GLY A 90 35.92 15.75 9.99
C GLY A 90 35.03 16.84 9.38
N GLU A 91 35.62 18.01 9.12
CA GLU A 91 34.92 19.18 8.55
C GLU A 91 34.31 18.90 7.16
N LYS A 92 34.80 17.90 6.44
CA LYS A 92 34.29 17.52 5.11
C LYS A 92 33.04 16.65 5.17
N GLY A 93 32.64 16.18 6.35
CA GLY A 93 31.50 15.26 6.52
C GLY A 93 30.20 15.72 5.86
N PRO A 94 29.72 16.94 6.13
CA PRO A 94 28.51 17.47 5.50
C PRO A 94 28.59 17.51 3.96
N GLU A 95 29.74 17.93 3.43
CA GLU A 95 29.98 17.98 1.98
C GLU A 95 30.01 16.57 1.36
N ILE A 96 30.71 15.62 1.99
CA ILE A 96 30.78 14.22 1.57
C ILE A 96 29.38 13.59 1.54
N GLN A 97 28.57 13.80 2.60
CA GLN A 97 27.21 13.31 2.63
C GLN A 97 26.39 13.91 1.47
N LYS A 98 26.42 15.24 1.30
CA LYS A 98 25.66 15.91 0.23
C LYS A 98 26.01 15.33 -1.15
N LEU A 99 27.30 15.29 -1.49
CA LEU A 99 27.76 14.80 -2.80
C LEU A 99 27.42 13.31 -3.01
N THR A 100 27.51 12.50 -1.96
CA THR A 100 27.21 11.07 -2.07
C THR A 100 25.71 10.83 -2.24
N LEU A 101 24.87 11.53 -1.48
CA LEU A 101 23.41 11.39 -1.58
C LEU A 101 22.87 11.93 -2.89
N GLU A 102 23.45 13.02 -3.42
CA GLU A 102 23.14 13.54 -4.75
C GLU A 102 23.41 12.50 -5.85
N LYS A 103 24.59 11.84 -5.81
CA LYS A 103 24.93 10.75 -6.74
C LYS A 103 23.96 9.56 -6.66
N LEU A 104 23.33 9.34 -5.50
CA LEU A 104 22.37 8.27 -5.27
C LEU A 104 20.92 8.67 -5.54
N GLY A 105 20.67 9.94 -5.88
CA GLY A 105 19.32 10.49 -6.05
C GLY A 105 18.50 10.50 -4.76
N LEU A 106 19.16 10.74 -3.61
CA LEU A 106 18.53 10.84 -2.30
C LEU A 106 18.67 12.25 -1.73
N GLY A 107 17.67 12.68 -0.97
CA GLY A 107 17.72 13.94 -0.24
C GLY A 107 18.71 13.90 0.93
N VAL A 108 19.25 15.06 1.28
CA VAL A 108 20.06 15.25 2.47
C VAL A 108 19.11 15.51 3.64
N PRO A 109 19.13 14.69 4.72
CA PRO A 109 18.31 14.96 5.89
C PRO A 109 18.83 16.20 6.64
N ALA A 110 17.97 16.85 7.42
CA ALA A 110 18.38 17.98 8.24
C ALA A 110 19.41 17.59 9.31
N ILE A 111 19.31 16.35 9.82
CA ILE A 111 20.20 15.81 10.85
C ILE A 111 20.25 14.28 10.78
N PHE A 112 21.15 13.71 11.58
CA PHE A 112 21.24 12.29 11.88
C PHE A 112 19.88 11.65 12.22
N TRP A 113 19.62 10.45 11.69
CA TRP A 113 18.35 9.74 11.94
C TRP A 113 18.50 8.23 12.15
N HIS A 114 19.64 7.72 12.66
CA HIS A 114 19.73 6.26 12.93
C HIS A 114 18.69 5.79 13.94
N ALA A 115 18.36 6.62 14.93
CA ALA A 115 17.33 6.37 15.93
C ALA A 115 15.92 6.87 15.55
N ALA A 116 15.81 7.77 14.57
CA ALA A 116 14.53 8.32 14.13
C ALA A 116 13.95 7.46 12.99
N ARG A 117 13.05 6.55 13.35
CA ARG A 117 12.46 5.55 12.42
C ARG A 117 11.09 5.94 11.86
N ASP A 118 10.61 7.14 12.19
CA ASP A 118 9.31 7.70 11.80
C ASP A 118 9.09 7.68 10.28
N ARG A 119 10.12 7.92 9.47
CA ARG A 119 10.01 7.89 7.99
C ARG A 119 9.61 6.53 7.43
N ILE A 120 10.16 5.46 8.01
CA ILE A 120 9.85 4.08 7.59
C ILE A 120 8.51 3.63 8.18
N ALA A 121 8.21 4.05 9.41
CA ALA A 121 6.91 3.83 10.02
C ALA A 121 5.79 4.52 9.22
N GLU A 122 5.97 5.76 8.76
CA GLU A 122 5.03 6.47 7.88
C GLU A 122 4.77 5.66 6.60
N PHE A 123 5.83 5.18 5.95
CA PHE A 123 5.73 4.36 4.74
C PHE A 123 4.92 3.08 4.95
N LEU A 124 5.25 2.30 5.98
CA LEU A 124 4.58 1.03 6.25
C LEU A 124 3.14 1.22 6.72
N ASN A 125 2.84 2.27 7.49
CA ASN A 125 1.47 2.61 7.85
C ASN A 125 0.64 3.04 6.64
N LEU A 126 1.20 3.83 5.71
CA LEU A 126 0.52 4.16 4.47
C LEU A 126 0.27 2.92 3.59
N LEU A 127 1.23 2.00 3.54
CA LEU A 127 1.06 0.72 2.86
C LEU A 127 -0.06 -0.12 3.50
N ALA A 128 -0.13 -0.18 4.84
CA ALA A 128 -1.20 -0.86 5.57
C ALA A 128 -2.58 -0.24 5.34
N MET A 129 -2.67 1.10 5.27
CA MET A 129 -3.90 1.80 4.90
C MET A 129 -4.34 1.48 3.48
N THR A 130 -3.40 1.48 2.54
CA THR A 130 -3.65 1.15 1.12
C THR A 130 -4.14 -0.29 0.97
N ALA A 131 -3.42 -1.24 1.59
CA ALA A 131 -3.80 -2.65 1.61
C ALA A 131 -5.18 -2.86 2.27
N SER A 132 -5.52 -2.08 3.30
CA SER A 132 -6.83 -2.16 3.95
C SER A 132 -7.96 -1.68 3.02
N THR A 133 -7.74 -0.65 2.21
CA THR A 133 -8.69 -0.25 1.15
C THR A 133 -8.85 -1.38 0.11
N LEU A 134 -7.76 -2.02 -0.32
CA LEU A 134 -7.81 -3.15 -1.25
C LEU A 134 -8.56 -4.35 -0.64
N SER A 135 -8.31 -4.69 0.63
CA SER A 135 -9.05 -5.73 1.35
C SER A 135 -10.54 -5.40 1.45
N LYS A 136 -10.91 -4.15 1.68
CA LYS A 136 -12.32 -3.73 1.71
C LYS A 136 -12.99 -3.92 0.34
N ILE A 137 -12.28 -3.64 -0.75
CA ILE A 137 -12.78 -3.91 -2.11
C ILE A 137 -12.92 -5.42 -2.33
N ALA A 138 -11.91 -6.20 -1.96
CA ALA A 138 -11.94 -7.65 -2.03
C ALA A 138 -13.11 -8.25 -1.22
N ASP A 139 -13.34 -7.81 0.01
CA ASP A 139 -14.48 -8.24 0.84
C ASP A 139 -15.83 -7.93 0.17
N GLN A 140 -15.94 -6.80 -0.55
CA GLN A 140 -17.14 -6.52 -1.34
C GLN A 140 -17.30 -7.52 -2.49
N ILE A 141 -16.21 -7.90 -3.16
CA ILE A 141 -16.23 -8.92 -4.20
C ILE A 141 -16.68 -10.26 -3.62
N LEU A 142 -16.14 -10.68 -2.47
CA LEU A 142 -16.55 -11.90 -1.77
C LEU A 142 -18.06 -11.93 -1.48
N ILE A 143 -18.62 -10.81 -1.02
CA ILE A 143 -20.05 -10.71 -0.71
C ILE A 143 -20.89 -10.80 -1.98
N LEU A 144 -20.53 -10.04 -3.02
CA LEU A 144 -21.34 -9.95 -4.24
C LEU A 144 -21.25 -11.20 -5.12
N MET A 145 -20.20 -12.02 -4.95
CA MET A 145 -20.03 -13.33 -5.58
C MET A 145 -20.82 -14.46 -4.91
N ARG A 146 -21.45 -14.22 -3.75
CA ARG A 146 -22.24 -15.25 -3.06
C ARG A 146 -23.36 -15.77 -3.97
N PRO A 147 -23.66 -17.08 -3.99
CA PRO A 147 -24.74 -17.65 -4.80
C PRO A 147 -26.11 -17.01 -4.60
N GLU A 148 -26.37 -16.44 -3.42
CA GLU A 148 -27.63 -15.77 -3.10
C GLU A 148 -27.71 -14.32 -3.66
N ILE A 149 -26.57 -13.76 -4.09
CA ILE A 149 -26.47 -12.38 -4.61
C ILE A 149 -26.08 -12.40 -6.11
N LEU A 150 -24.97 -13.06 -6.46
CA LEU A 150 -24.46 -13.26 -7.83
C LEU A 150 -24.48 -11.98 -8.70
N GLU A 151 -24.08 -10.85 -8.13
CA GLU A 151 -24.04 -9.57 -8.85
C GLU A 151 -22.74 -9.37 -9.65
N ILE A 152 -21.63 -10.00 -9.22
CA ILE A 152 -20.34 -10.00 -9.92
C ILE A 152 -19.63 -11.35 -9.75
N GLU A 153 -18.60 -11.60 -10.57
CA GLU A 153 -17.72 -12.77 -10.47
C GLU A 153 -16.26 -12.43 -10.83
N GLU A 154 -15.31 -13.13 -10.22
CA GLU A 154 -13.91 -13.11 -10.63
C GLU A 154 -13.72 -13.78 -12.00
N PRO A 155 -12.78 -13.30 -12.83
CA PRO A 155 -12.52 -13.90 -14.14
C PRO A 155 -11.99 -15.32 -14.01
N ILE A 156 -12.37 -16.19 -14.95
CA ILE A 156 -11.84 -17.55 -15.06
C ILE A 156 -10.66 -17.53 -16.03
N PRO A 157 -9.43 -17.84 -15.58
CA PRO A 157 -8.31 -17.97 -16.52
C PRO A 157 -8.58 -19.14 -17.48
N PRO A 158 -8.25 -19.00 -18.78
CA PRO A 158 -8.37 -20.10 -19.74
C PRO A 158 -7.69 -21.38 -19.21
N GLY A 159 -8.38 -22.52 -19.35
CA GLY A 159 -7.88 -23.83 -18.91
C GLY A 159 -8.05 -24.16 -17.42
N HIS A 160 -8.62 -23.26 -16.61
CA HIS A 160 -8.87 -23.53 -15.20
C HIS A 160 -10.30 -24.06 -14.97
N VAL A 161 -10.41 -25.16 -14.22
CA VAL A 161 -11.68 -25.68 -13.70
C VAL A 161 -11.82 -25.18 -12.27
N GLY A 162 -12.86 -24.39 -11.97
CA GLY A 162 -12.99 -23.72 -10.66
C GLY A 162 -13.01 -24.66 -9.45
N SER A 163 -13.36 -25.94 -9.64
CA SER A 163 -13.15 -27.02 -8.69
C SER A 163 -12.96 -28.35 -9.41
N SER A 164 -12.10 -29.21 -8.88
CA SER A 164 -11.82 -30.56 -9.42
C SER A 164 -13.05 -31.47 -9.43
N THR A 165 -14.03 -31.25 -8.55
CA THR A 165 -15.22 -32.09 -8.41
C THR A 165 -16.53 -31.38 -8.76
N MET A 166 -16.51 -30.06 -8.94
CA MET A 166 -17.70 -29.24 -9.24
C MET A 166 -17.38 -28.22 -10.34
N PRO A 167 -17.63 -28.54 -11.63
CA PRO A 167 -17.30 -27.67 -12.76
C PRO A 167 -17.94 -26.27 -12.70
N GLN A 168 -19.11 -26.17 -12.07
CA GLN A 168 -19.84 -24.91 -11.84
C GLN A 168 -19.32 -24.10 -10.66
N LYS A 169 -18.52 -24.68 -9.75
CA LYS A 169 -18.06 -24.00 -8.54
C LYS A 169 -17.10 -22.88 -8.93
N ARG A 170 -17.37 -21.67 -8.41
CA ARG A 170 -16.54 -20.48 -8.59
C ARG A 170 -16.06 -20.03 -7.21
N ASN A 171 -14.75 -19.98 -7.01
CA ASN A 171 -14.15 -19.51 -5.76
C ASN A 171 -13.50 -18.15 -6.00
N PRO A 172 -13.69 -17.18 -5.09
CA PRO A 172 -13.10 -15.84 -5.21
C PRO A 172 -11.66 -15.82 -4.69
N PHE A 173 -10.79 -16.62 -5.29
CA PHE A 173 -9.43 -16.85 -4.79
C PHE A 173 -8.59 -15.56 -4.73
N LEU A 174 -8.70 -14.69 -5.74
CA LEU A 174 -7.90 -13.46 -5.79
C LEU A 174 -8.28 -12.50 -4.66
N SER A 175 -9.58 -12.38 -4.40
CA SER A 175 -10.13 -11.56 -3.32
C SER A 175 -9.75 -12.12 -1.95
N GLU A 176 -9.90 -13.43 -1.73
CA GLU A 176 -9.49 -14.08 -0.47
C GLU A 176 -8.00 -13.91 -0.20
N MET A 177 -7.16 -14.08 -1.23
CA MET A 177 -5.71 -13.90 -1.12
C MET A 177 -5.35 -12.45 -0.77
N SER A 178 -6.04 -11.47 -1.36
CA SER A 178 -5.85 -10.05 -1.05
C SER A 178 -6.19 -9.73 0.42
N VAL A 179 -7.29 -10.29 0.93
CA VAL A 179 -7.70 -10.16 2.34
C VAL A 179 -6.66 -10.79 3.27
N ALA A 180 -6.14 -11.97 2.92
CA ALA A 180 -5.13 -12.67 3.71
C ALA A 180 -3.81 -11.89 3.78
N LEU A 181 -3.27 -11.46 2.64
CA LEU A 181 -2.01 -10.70 2.57
C LEU A 181 -2.10 -9.36 3.32
N THR A 182 -3.26 -8.71 3.28
CA THR A 182 -3.47 -7.45 4.01
C THR A 182 -3.24 -7.61 5.52
N ARG A 183 -3.60 -8.75 6.11
CA ARG A 183 -3.38 -9.01 7.54
C ARG A 183 -1.89 -8.99 7.89
N ILE A 184 -1.06 -9.56 7.01
CA ILE A 184 0.40 -9.59 7.16
C ILE A 184 0.98 -8.18 7.06
N ILE A 185 0.54 -7.40 6.06
CA ILE A 185 1.00 -6.01 5.88
C ILE A 185 0.69 -5.15 7.11
N ARG A 186 -0.52 -5.28 7.67
CA ARG A 186 -0.90 -4.56 8.90
C ARG A 186 -0.04 -4.95 10.09
N ALA A 187 0.31 -6.24 10.24
CA ALA A 187 1.18 -6.70 11.30
C ALA A 187 2.59 -6.08 11.18
N TYR A 188 3.16 -6.02 9.96
CA TYR A 188 4.46 -5.36 9.74
C TYR A 188 4.43 -3.86 10.02
N ALA A 189 3.34 -3.17 9.69
CA ALA A 189 3.20 -1.75 10.01
C ALA A 189 3.15 -1.51 11.53
N HIS A 190 2.48 -2.39 12.27
CA HIS A 190 2.48 -2.34 13.74
C HIS A 190 3.88 -2.59 14.30
N ILE A 191 4.56 -3.65 13.86
CA ILE A 191 5.95 -3.94 14.27
C ILE A 191 6.86 -2.74 14.03
N MET A 192 6.77 -2.11 12.86
CA MET A 192 7.59 -0.94 12.54
C MET A 192 7.28 0.26 13.45
N THR A 193 6.03 0.40 13.88
CA THR A 193 5.64 1.46 14.81
C THR A 193 6.26 1.23 16.18
N GLU A 194 6.28 -0.02 16.66
CA GLU A 194 6.99 -0.40 17.89
C GLU A 194 8.52 -0.18 17.73
N SER A 195 9.08 -0.48 16.57
CA SER A 195 10.50 -0.22 16.24
C SER A 195 10.87 1.26 16.15
N MET A 196 9.94 2.19 16.40
CA MET A 196 10.28 3.61 16.59
C MET A 196 10.95 3.85 17.94
N GLU A 197 10.71 3.00 18.93
CA GLU A 197 11.42 3.05 20.20
C GLU A 197 12.88 2.60 19.99
N THR A 198 13.76 3.57 19.81
CA THR A 198 15.21 3.37 19.75
C THR A 198 15.85 3.92 21.01
N LEU A 199 16.72 3.14 21.63
CA LEU A 199 17.56 3.61 22.73
C LEU A 199 18.73 4.43 22.17
N ASP A 200 18.90 5.64 22.70
CA ASP A 200 19.98 6.58 22.39
C ASP A 200 20.17 6.76 20.86
N GLU A 201 21.41 6.78 20.36
CA GLU A 201 21.69 7.02 18.94
C GLU A 201 21.48 5.79 18.04
N ARG A 202 21.44 4.57 18.60
CA ARG A 202 21.14 3.29 17.90
C ARG A 202 21.09 2.12 18.89
N ASN A 203 20.17 1.18 18.67
CA ASN A 203 20.17 -0.15 19.29
C ASN A 203 19.98 -1.28 18.25
N PHE A 204 20.05 -2.54 18.69
CA PHE A 204 19.90 -3.72 17.82
C PHE A 204 18.45 -4.08 17.49
N SER A 205 17.47 -3.62 18.28
CA SER A 205 16.06 -4.01 18.11
C SER A 205 15.47 -3.61 16.77
N ASN A 206 16.05 -2.60 16.12
CA ASN A 206 15.54 -2.02 14.88
C ASN A 206 16.34 -2.46 13.63
N GLY A 207 17.28 -3.40 13.81
CA GLY A 207 18.12 -3.97 12.75
C GLY A 207 17.73 -5.39 12.31
N LEU A 208 16.72 -5.99 12.97
CA LEU A 208 16.10 -7.27 12.62
C LEU A 208 14.83 -7.03 11.79
#